data_AF-A0AAV0YHU3-F1
#
_entry.id   AF-A0AAV0YHU3-F1
#
_cell.length_a   1.000
_cell.length_b   1.000
_cell.length_c   1.000
_cell.angle_alpha   90.00
_cell.angle_beta   90.00
_cell.angle_gamma   90.00
#
_symmetry.space_group_name_H-M   'P 1'
#
loop_
_entity.id
_entity.type
_entity.pdbx_description
1 polymer ?
#
loop_
_entity_poly.entity_id
_entity_poly.type
_entity_poly.pdbx_seq_one_letter_code
_entity_poly.pdbx_strand_id
1 'polypeptide(L)'
;MKSSYLFLTAFLALASYPKLATANDFFFSVKEGNTSNSLGSKVTPVAVNEILGLNTLGISLARIDFAPRGLNPPHTHPRATEILIVLEGTLYVGFVTSNPQNRLITKVLNKGDVFVFPIGLIHFQLNVGYGNAVAIGGLSSQNPGVITIANAVFGSNPKISSDVLTKAFQVDNKIVDNLQKQFWLDNN
;
A
#
# COMPACT_ATOMS: atom_id res chain seq x y z
N MET A 1 4.50 -20.57 16.32
CA MET A 1 4.36 -21.97 15.86
C MET A 1 3.05 -22.29 15.10
N LYS A 2 2.08 -21.36 14.95
CA LYS A 2 0.87 -21.57 14.11
C LYS A 2 0.99 -21.09 12.65
N SER A 3 2.05 -20.37 12.30
CA SER A 3 2.21 -19.74 10.98
C SER A 3 2.80 -20.65 9.90
N SER A 4 3.49 -21.73 10.27
CA SER A 4 4.18 -22.61 9.32
C SER A 4 3.28 -23.69 8.71
N TYR A 5 2.13 -23.99 9.33
CA TYR A 5 1.16 -24.96 8.79
C TYR A 5 0.20 -24.36 7.76
N LEU A 6 -0.02 -23.04 7.77
CA LEU A 6 -0.91 -22.36 6.81
C LEU A 6 -0.25 -22.14 5.42
N PHE A 7 1.08 -22.09 5.37
CA PHE A 7 1.81 -21.93 4.10
C PHE A 7 1.79 -23.20 3.24
N LEU A 8 1.58 -24.38 3.86
CA LEU A 8 1.55 -25.64 3.12
C LEU A 8 0.15 -25.95 2.57
N THR A 9 -0.93 -25.43 3.15
CA THR A 9 -2.30 -25.80 2.74
C THR A 9 -2.77 -25.12 1.44
N ALA A 10 -2.32 -23.91 1.12
CA ALA A 10 -2.69 -23.23 -0.13
C ALA A 10 -1.86 -23.68 -1.35
N PHE A 11 -0.68 -24.28 -1.14
CA PHE A 11 0.15 -24.83 -2.21
C PHE A 11 -0.52 -26.04 -2.90
N LEU A 12 -1.43 -26.73 -2.21
CA LEU A 12 -1.98 -28.02 -2.62
C LEU A 12 -3.38 -27.95 -3.26
N ALA A 13 -4.09 -26.82 -3.17
CA ALA A 13 -5.52 -26.79 -3.53
C ALA A 13 -5.81 -26.75 -5.03
N LEU A 14 -5.09 -25.95 -5.85
CA LEU A 14 -5.36 -25.89 -7.30
C LEU A 14 -4.50 -26.85 -8.13
N ALA A 15 -3.18 -26.85 -7.93
CA ALA A 15 -2.28 -27.63 -8.78
C ALA A 15 -2.18 -29.10 -8.38
N SER A 16 -2.38 -29.42 -7.09
CA SER A 16 -2.18 -30.77 -6.56
C SER A 16 -3.48 -31.53 -6.30
N TYR A 17 -4.58 -30.84 -5.93
CA TYR A 17 -5.88 -31.45 -5.62
C TYR A 17 -7.08 -30.56 -6.03
N PRO A 18 -7.33 -30.33 -7.33
CA PRO A 18 -8.41 -29.44 -7.80
C PRO A 18 -9.81 -29.83 -7.32
N LYS A 19 -10.00 -31.08 -6.87
CA LYS A 19 -11.26 -31.58 -6.29
C LYS A 19 -11.57 -31.03 -4.89
N LEU A 20 -10.59 -30.46 -4.19
CA LEU A 20 -10.77 -29.91 -2.85
C LEU A 20 -11.03 -28.40 -2.84
N ALA A 21 -10.75 -27.72 -3.97
CA ALA A 21 -10.99 -26.30 -4.09
C ALA A 21 -12.50 -26.00 -4.15
N THR A 22 -12.90 -24.94 -3.46
CA THR A 22 -14.29 -24.46 -3.38
C THR A 22 -14.36 -22.99 -3.80
N ALA A 23 -15.56 -22.47 -4.07
CA ALA A 23 -15.73 -21.06 -4.39
C ALA A 23 -15.19 -20.12 -3.28
N ASN A 24 -15.20 -20.56 -2.02
CA ASN A 24 -14.71 -19.78 -0.89
C ASN A 24 -13.19 -19.57 -0.92
N ASP A 25 -12.43 -20.44 -1.59
CA ASP A 25 -10.98 -20.26 -1.74
C ASP A 25 -10.62 -19.12 -2.71
N PHE A 26 -11.58 -18.68 -3.53
CA PHE A 26 -11.44 -17.64 -4.55
C PHE A 26 -12.33 -16.42 -4.29
N PHE A 27 -12.90 -16.30 -3.10
CA PHE A 27 -13.87 -15.25 -2.79
C PHE A 27 -13.45 -14.47 -1.55
N PHE A 28 -13.51 -13.14 -1.66
CA PHE A 28 -13.36 -12.23 -0.54
C PHE A 28 -14.31 -11.05 -0.71
N SER A 29 -15.09 -10.73 0.33
CA SER A 29 -15.97 -9.56 0.33
C SER A 29 -15.25 -8.37 0.96
N VAL A 30 -14.65 -7.52 0.14
CA VAL A 30 -14.03 -6.27 0.59
C VAL A 30 -15.11 -5.26 1.00
N LYS A 31 -14.95 -4.64 2.17
CA LYS A 31 -15.85 -3.62 2.72
C LYS A 31 -15.16 -2.25 2.71
N GLU A 32 -15.95 -1.20 2.91
CA GLU A 32 -15.43 0.15 3.13
C GLU A 32 -14.53 0.17 4.38
N GLY A 33 -13.35 0.76 4.24
CA GLY A 33 -12.39 0.91 5.32
C GLY A 33 -12.71 2.09 6.23
N ASN A 34 -12.41 1.96 7.54
CA ASN A 34 -12.57 3.06 8.49
C ASN A 34 -11.50 4.14 8.31
N THR A 35 -11.91 5.29 7.79
CA THR A 35 -11.06 6.46 7.54
C THR A 35 -10.95 7.41 8.74
N SER A 36 -11.55 7.07 9.90
CA SER A 36 -11.46 7.84 11.16
C SER A 36 -10.09 7.67 11.83
N ASN A 37 -9.02 8.07 11.14
CA ASN A 37 -7.65 8.02 11.60
C ASN A 37 -6.89 9.28 11.15
N SER A 38 -5.66 9.47 11.64
CA SER A 38 -4.87 10.68 11.38
C SER A 38 -4.48 10.89 9.92
N LEU A 39 -4.46 9.84 9.10
CA LEU A 39 -4.22 9.93 7.67
C LEU A 39 -5.51 10.17 6.88
N GLY A 40 -6.68 9.94 7.47
CA GLY A 40 -7.96 10.09 6.77
C GLY A 40 -8.15 9.08 5.63
N SER A 41 -7.41 7.97 5.63
CA SER A 41 -7.48 6.94 4.59
C SER A 41 -7.37 5.54 5.17
N LYS A 42 -7.89 4.55 4.45
CA LYS A 42 -7.73 3.13 4.78
C LYS A 42 -7.54 2.32 3.51
N VAL A 43 -6.42 1.60 3.45
CA VAL A 43 -6.16 0.56 2.44
C VAL A 43 -6.68 -0.76 3.00
N THR A 44 -7.47 -1.47 2.20
CA THR A 44 -7.95 -2.83 2.51
C THR A 44 -7.36 -3.77 1.45
N PRO A 45 -6.30 -4.51 1.77
CA PRO A 45 -5.66 -5.42 0.82
C PRO A 45 -6.56 -6.62 0.51
N VAL A 46 -6.44 -7.13 -0.71
CA VAL A 46 -7.00 -8.41 -1.16
C VAL A 46 -5.86 -9.13 -1.88
N ALA A 47 -4.94 -9.66 -1.09
CA ALA A 47 -3.75 -10.38 -1.52
C ALA A 47 -3.86 -11.87 -1.17
N VAL A 48 -2.78 -12.63 -1.40
CA VAL A 48 -2.76 -14.08 -1.15
C VAL A 48 -3.11 -14.47 0.30
N ASN A 49 -2.98 -13.55 1.26
CA ASN A 49 -3.33 -13.79 2.66
C ASN A 49 -4.85 -13.72 2.90
N GLU A 50 -5.59 -12.95 2.10
CA GLU A 50 -7.04 -12.78 2.20
C GLU A 50 -7.80 -13.75 1.29
N ILE A 51 -7.21 -14.11 0.15
CA ILE A 51 -7.81 -14.97 -0.87
C ILE A 51 -6.76 -15.99 -1.36
N LEU A 52 -6.81 -17.20 -0.80
CA LEU A 52 -5.80 -18.24 -1.04
C LEU A 52 -5.66 -18.62 -2.53
N GLY A 53 -6.76 -18.52 -3.29
CA GLY A 53 -6.80 -18.76 -4.72
C GLY A 53 -5.92 -17.82 -5.57
N LEU A 54 -5.41 -16.71 -5.00
CA LEU A 54 -4.41 -15.87 -5.68
C LEU A 54 -3.01 -16.48 -5.71
N ASN A 55 -2.75 -17.54 -4.95
CA ASN A 55 -1.45 -18.19 -4.95
C ASN A 55 -1.08 -18.64 -6.36
N THR A 56 0.15 -18.35 -6.80
CA THR A 56 0.72 -18.60 -8.13
C THR A 56 0.18 -17.74 -9.29
N LEU A 57 -0.87 -16.94 -9.09
CA LEU A 57 -1.50 -16.15 -10.16
C LEU A 57 -0.79 -14.81 -10.44
N GLY A 58 0.12 -14.39 -9.57
CA GLY A 58 0.94 -13.20 -9.80
C GLY A 58 0.16 -11.88 -9.79
N ILE A 59 -1.03 -11.84 -9.17
CA ILE A 59 -1.85 -10.63 -9.08
C ILE A 59 -2.48 -10.48 -7.69
N SER A 60 -2.81 -9.25 -7.31
CA SER A 60 -3.62 -8.92 -6.15
C SER A 60 -4.40 -7.61 -6.37
N LEU A 61 -5.25 -7.26 -5.42
CA LEU A 61 -6.09 -6.07 -5.43
C LEU A 61 -5.97 -5.33 -4.10
N ALA A 62 -6.27 -4.03 -4.09
CA ALA A 62 -6.54 -3.26 -2.88
C ALA A 62 -7.72 -2.32 -3.12
N ARG A 63 -8.60 -2.20 -2.13
CA ARG A 63 -9.56 -1.09 -2.05
C ARG A 63 -8.97 0.00 -1.18
N ILE A 64 -9.09 1.25 -1.60
CA ILE A 64 -8.63 2.39 -0.83
C ILE A 64 -9.77 3.38 -0.65
N ASP A 65 -10.10 3.66 0.61
CA ASP A 65 -11.11 4.62 1.01
C ASP A 65 -10.44 5.87 1.59
N PHE A 66 -10.93 7.05 1.21
CA PHE A 66 -10.40 8.34 1.65
C PHE A 66 -11.54 9.22 2.19
N ALA A 67 -11.39 9.72 3.41
CA ALA A 67 -12.14 10.87 3.89
C ALA A 67 -11.72 12.14 3.12
N PRO A 68 -12.44 13.27 3.23
CA PRO A 68 -11.98 14.53 2.65
C PRO A 68 -10.60 14.86 3.18
N ARG A 69 -9.67 15.22 2.28
CA ARG A 69 -8.24 15.46 2.61
C ARG A 69 -7.46 14.24 3.11
N GLY A 70 -8.04 13.05 3.02
CA GLY A 70 -7.37 11.80 3.31
C GLY A 70 -6.14 11.57 2.43
N LEU A 71 -5.06 11.08 3.03
CA LEU A 71 -3.77 10.81 2.41
C LEU A 71 -3.45 9.33 2.53
N ASN A 72 -3.18 8.67 1.42
CA ASN A 72 -2.35 7.47 1.42
C ASN A 72 -0.89 7.94 1.26
N PRO A 73 -0.09 7.90 2.33
CA PRO A 73 1.19 8.60 2.41
C PRO A 73 2.22 8.05 1.42
N PRO A 74 3.35 8.73 1.21
CA PRO A 74 4.43 8.21 0.38
C PRO A 74 4.82 6.79 0.77
N HIS A 75 4.68 5.86 -0.17
CA HIS A 75 4.97 4.45 -0.01
C HIS A 75 5.50 3.83 -1.31
N THR A 76 5.98 2.60 -1.23
CA THR A 76 6.41 1.83 -2.40
C THR A 76 6.04 0.35 -2.28
N HIS A 77 5.84 -0.29 -3.42
CA HIS A 77 5.65 -1.73 -3.54
C HIS A 77 6.94 -2.38 -4.06
N PRO A 78 7.70 -3.10 -3.20
CA PRO A 78 8.98 -3.68 -3.61
C PRO A 78 8.84 -4.82 -4.62
N ARG A 79 7.63 -5.39 -4.79
CA ARG A 79 7.40 -6.58 -5.61
C ARG A 79 6.27 -6.44 -6.63
N ALA A 80 5.69 -5.26 -6.83
CA ALA A 80 4.62 -5.08 -7.80
C ALA A 80 4.57 -3.68 -8.41
N THR A 81 4.18 -3.60 -9.67
CA THR A 81 3.58 -2.40 -10.27
C THR A 81 2.12 -2.32 -9.83
N GLU A 82 1.61 -1.12 -9.62
CA GLU A 82 0.19 -0.86 -9.34
C GLU A 82 -0.46 -0.12 -10.52
N ILE A 83 -1.69 -0.51 -10.86
CA ILE A 83 -2.62 0.29 -11.67
C ILE A 83 -3.83 0.64 -10.84
N LEU A 84 -4.16 1.92 -10.75
CA LEU A 84 -5.24 2.43 -9.90
C LEU A 84 -6.33 3.07 -10.75
N ILE A 85 -7.60 2.75 -10.44
CA ILE A 85 -8.78 3.42 -11.00
C ILE A 85 -9.57 4.10 -9.88
N VAL A 86 -10.03 5.33 -10.12
CA VAL A 86 -10.91 6.05 -9.20
C VAL A 86 -12.36 5.65 -9.47
N LEU A 87 -13.06 5.15 -8.45
CA LEU A 87 -14.48 4.82 -8.53
C LEU A 87 -15.37 5.99 -8.09
N GLU A 88 -14.90 6.79 -7.13
CA GLU A 88 -15.62 7.94 -6.58
C GLU A 88 -14.64 9.05 -6.14
N GLY A 89 -15.08 10.30 -6.20
CA GLY A 89 -14.31 11.46 -5.74
C GLY A 89 -13.21 11.91 -6.70
N THR A 90 -12.22 12.63 -6.14
CA THR A 90 -11.12 13.26 -6.87
C THR A 90 -9.81 13.09 -6.11
N LEU A 91 -8.82 12.45 -6.74
CA LEU A 91 -7.52 12.16 -6.13
C LEU A 91 -6.39 12.88 -6.85
N TYR A 92 -5.55 13.61 -6.11
CA TYR A 92 -4.23 14.02 -6.55
C TYR A 92 -3.25 12.88 -6.30
N VAL A 93 -2.69 12.31 -7.36
CA VAL A 93 -1.78 11.16 -7.28
C VAL A 93 -0.44 11.49 -7.91
N GLY A 94 0.61 10.78 -7.50
CA GLY A 94 1.89 10.90 -8.20
C GLY A 94 2.95 9.93 -7.70
N PHE A 95 4.00 9.79 -8.50
CA PHE A 95 5.22 9.06 -8.14
C PHE A 95 6.47 9.86 -8.47
N VAL A 96 7.58 9.52 -7.82
CA VAL A 96 8.88 10.14 -8.03
C VAL A 96 9.78 9.17 -8.80
N THR A 97 10.39 9.64 -9.90
CA THR A 97 11.37 8.82 -10.66
C THR A 97 12.65 8.60 -9.85
N SER A 98 13.44 7.60 -10.21
CA SER A 98 14.74 7.37 -9.58
C SER A 98 15.74 8.52 -9.83
N ASN A 99 16.88 8.44 -9.12
CA ASN A 99 18.04 9.28 -9.36
C ASN A 99 18.51 9.22 -10.84
N PRO A 100 19.14 10.29 -11.33
CA PRO A 100 19.49 11.53 -10.61
C PRO A 100 18.37 12.58 -10.58
N GLN A 101 17.29 12.44 -11.35
CA GLN A 101 16.32 13.52 -11.52
C GLN A 101 15.35 13.68 -10.34
N ASN A 102 14.96 12.58 -9.69
CA ASN A 102 13.92 12.59 -8.65
C ASN A 102 12.66 13.39 -9.07
N ARG A 103 12.25 13.23 -10.34
CA ARG A 103 11.19 14.03 -10.95
C ARG A 103 9.84 13.51 -10.50
N LEU A 104 8.99 14.42 -10.01
CA LEU A 104 7.59 14.12 -9.72
C LEU A 104 6.78 14.01 -11.02
N ILE A 105 6.08 12.89 -11.21
CA ILE A 105 5.04 12.70 -12.21
C ILE A 105 3.70 12.61 -11.49
N THR A 106 2.75 13.45 -11.87
CA THR A 106 1.51 13.62 -11.10
C THR A 106 0.32 13.98 -11.98
N LYS A 107 -0.88 13.67 -11.48
CA LYS A 107 -2.16 14.02 -12.11
C LYS A 107 -3.26 14.12 -11.04
N VAL A 108 -4.25 14.98 -11.28
CA VAL A 108 -5.54 14.93 -10.57
C VAL A 108 -6.47 14.02 -11.36
N LEU A 109 -6.91 12.94 -10.72
CA LEU A 109 -7.82 11.93 -11.26
C LEU A 109 -9.23 12.18 -10.75
N ASN A 110 -10.22 11.98 -11.61
CA ASN A 110 -11.64 11.93 -11.28
C ASN A 110 -12.18 10.51 -11.48
N LYS A 111 -13.44 10.28 -11.11
CA LYS A 111 -14.14 9.02 -11.36
C LYS A 111 -13.95 8.51 -12.80
N GLY A 112 -13.47 7.28 -12.92
CA GLY A 112 -13.18 6.61 -14.19
C GLY A 112 -11.75 6.78 -14.70
N ASP A 113 -10.99 7.74 -14.17
CA ASP A 113 -9.59 7.94 -14.56
C ASP A 113 -8.70 6.83 -13.97
N VAL A 114 -7.66 6.48 -14.72
CA VAL A 114 -6.69 5.42 -14.39
C VAL A 114 -5.28 6.00 -14.35
N PHE A 115 -4.44 5.50 -13.43
CA PHE A 115 -3.04 5.87 -13.32
C PHE A 115 -2.17 4.67 -12.93
N VAL A 116 -0.92 4.63 -13.42
CA VAL A 116 0.00 3.51 -13.19
C VAL A 116 1.18 3.98 -12.35
N PHE A 117 1.53 3.22 -11.31
CA PHE A 117 2.70 3.41 -10.46
C PHE A 117 3.71 2.28 -10.73
N PRO A 118 4.87 2.59 -11.34
CA PRO A 118 5.88 1.57 -11.62
C PRO A 118 6.44 0.92 -10.35
N ILE A 119 6.74 -0.38 -10.44
CA ILE A 119 7.33 -1.17 -9.35
C ILE A 119 8.51 -0.46 -8.66
N GLY A 120 8.49 -0.45 -7.33
CA GLY A 120 9.58 0.09 -6.52
C GLY A 120 9.64 1.62 -6.42
N LEU A 121 8.87 2.38 -7.22
CA LEU A 121 8.87 3.84 -7.13
C LEU A 121 7.99 4.35 -5.98
N ILE A 122 8.50 5.38 -5.29
CA ILE A 122 7.77 6.06 -4.22
C ILE A 122 6.60 6.82 -4.84
N HIS A 123 5.39 6.58 -4.33
CA HIS A 123 4.17 7.20 -4.81
C HIS A 123 3.17 7.44 -3.67
N PHE A 124 2.12 8.21 -3.96
CA PHE A 124 1.11 8.64 -2.98
C PHE A 124 -0.22 8.96 -3.65
N GLN A 125 -1.28 9.05 -2.84
CA GLN A 125 -2.58 9.56 -3.25
C GLN A 125 -3.16 10.48 -2.17
N LEU A 126 -3.68 11.64 -2.56
CA LEU A 126 -4.33 12.61 -1.68
C LEU A 126 -5.72 12.93 -2.21
N ASN A 127 -6.74 12.81 -1.37
CA ASN A 127 -8.08 13.27 -1.70
C ASN A 127 -8.13 14.80 -1.68
N VAL A 128 -8.25 15.41 -2.85
CA VAL A 128 -8.33 16.88 -3.02
C VAL A 128 -9.76 17.37 -3.25
N GLY A 129 -10.72 16.44 -3.38
CA GLY A 129 -12.13 16.73 -3.46
C GLY A 129 -12.73 17.19 -2.13
N TYR A 130 -14.01 17.57 -2.17
CA TYR A 130 -14.76 18.01 -1.00
C TYR A 130 -15.46 16.86 -0.26
N GLY A 131 -15.72 15.74 -0.95
CA GLY A 131 -16.33 14.54 -0.38
C GLY A 131 -15.33 13.39 -0.19
N ASN A 132 -15.85 12.22 0.18
CA ASN A 132 -15.08 10.98 0.21
C ASN A 132 -14.63 10.58 -1.20
N ALA A 133 -13.56 9.79 -1.26
CA ALA A 133 -13.09 9.18 -2.51
C ALA A 133 -12.82 7.70 -2.32
N VAL A 134 -13.00 6.93 -3.39
CA VAL A 134 -12.77 5.48 -3.42
C VAL A 134 -11.96 5.15 -4.65
N ALA A 135 -10.91 4.35 -4.48
CA ALA A 135 -10.10 3.83 -5.56
C ALA A 135 -9.86 2.33 -5.40
N ILE A 136 -9.59 1.67 -6.53
CA ILE A 136 -9.17 0.27 -6.58
C ILE A 136 -7.80 0.21 -7.25
N GLY A 137 -6.83 -0.39 -6.56
CA GLY A 137 -5.51 -0.71 -7.09
C GLY A 137 -5.44 -2.19 -7.48
N GLY A 138 -5.03 -2.49 -8.71
CA GLY A 138 -4.61 -3.82 -9.14
C GLY A 138 -3.09 -3.90 -9.13
N LEU A 139 -2.53 -4.97 -8.59
CA LEU A 139 -1.08 -5.12 -8.42
C LEU A 139 -0.56 -6.36 -9.12
N SER A 140 0.61 -6.24 -9.75
CA SER A 140 1.26 -7.29 -10.54
C SER A 140 2.01 -8.33 -9.68
N SER A 141 1.50 -8.65 -8.49
CA SER A 141 2.02 -9.71 -7.62
C SER A 141 0.95 -10.17 -6.66
N GLN A 142 0.92 -11.47 -6.33
CA GLN A 142 0.07 -12.02 -5.27
C GLN A 142 0.42 -11.49 -3.87
N ASN A 143 1.65 -10.98 -3.71
CA ASN A 143 2.14 -10.36 -2.49
C ASN A 143 3.03 -9.16 -2.87
N PRO A 144 2.44 -7.98 -3.10
CA PRO A 144 3.16 -6.78 -3.55
C PRO A 144 4.14 -6.27 -2.47
N GLY A 145 3.76 -6.44 -1.20
CA GLY A 145 4.42 -5.76 -0.07
C GLY A 145 4.19 -4.26 -0.09
N VAL A 146 4.37 -3.62 1.04
CA VAL A 146 4.27 -2.16 1.15
C VAL A 146 5.35 -1.66 2.09
N ILE A 147 5.98 -0.56 1.70
CA ILE A 147 6.93 0.18 2.54
C ILE A 147 6.43 1.61 2.61
N THR A 148 5.73 1.95 3.69
CA THR A 148 5.39 3.34 4.00
C THR A 148 6.65 4.05 4.46
N ILE A 149 7.06 5.09 3.72
CA ILE A 149 8.41 5.65 3.82
C ILE A 149 8.69 6.21 5.22
N ALA A 150 7.77 6.99 5.78
CA ALA A 150 7.96 7.57 7.10
C ALA A 150 8.01 6.48 8.20
N ASN A 151 7.14 5.47 8.13
CA ASN A 151 7.11 4.35 9.08
C ASN A 151 8.43 3.56 9.01
N ALA A 152 8.93 3.29 7.81
CA ALA A 152 10.17 2.53 7.64
C ALA A 152 11.42 3.30 8.07
N VAL A 153 11.46 4.62 7.85
CA VAL A 153 12.64 5.44 8.16
C VAL A 153 12.66 5.89 9.63
N PHE A 154 11.51 6.33 10.16
CA PHE A 154 11.43 6.94 11.50
C PHE A 154 10.72 6.07 12.54
N GLY A 155 9.94 5.08 12.10
CA GLY A 155 9.17 4.17 12.97
C GLY A 155 9.70 2.74 13.03
N SER A 156 10.88 2.44 12.48
CA SER A 156 11.44 1.09 12.47
C SER A 156 11.72 0.56 13.88
N ASN A 157 11.67 -0.76 14.03
CA ASN A 157 12.07 -1.44 15.27
C ASN A 157 13.05 -2.59 14.97
N PRO A 158 14.32 -2.51 15.42
CA PRO A 158 14.93 -1.39 16.15
C PRO A 158 15.01 -0.10 15.31
N LYS A 159 15.15 1.05 15.98
CA LYS A 159 15.26 2.36 15.32
C LYS A 159 16.55 2.45 14.51
N ILE A 160 16.49 3.11 13.35
CA ILE A 160 17.70 3.54 12.63
C ILE A 160 18.48 4.52 13.53
N SER A 161 19.81 4.36 13.59
CA SER A 161 20.67 5.24 14.39
C SER A 161 20.50 6.71 14.01
N SER A 162 20.43 7.59 15.01
CA SER A 162 20.37 9.04 14.78
C SER A 162 21.57 9.55 14.00
N ASP A 163 22.75 8.93 14.12
CA ASP A 163 23.94 9.29 13.32
C ASP A 163 23.75 9.04 11.82
N VAL A 164 22.96 8.03 11.46
CA VAL A 164 22.60 7.74 10.06
C VAL A 164 21.61 8.78 9.58
N LEU A 165 20.54 9.03 10.35
CA LEU A 165 19.46 9.92 9.93
C LEU A 165 19.87 11.40 9.91
N THR A 166 20.66 11.87 10.87
CA THR A 166 21.17 13.26 10.87
C THR A 166 22.03 13.54 9.64
N LYS A 167 22.90 12.58 9.25
CA LYS A 167 23.71 12.68 8.02
C LYS A 167 22.85 12.58 6.76
N ALA A 168 21.92 11.63 6.71
CA ALA A 168 21.07 11.40 5.54
C ALA A 168 20.11 12.56 5.26
N PHE A 169 19.51 13.13 6.31
CA PHE A 169 18.54 14.21 6.21
C PHE A 169 19.17 15.61 6.37
N GLN A 170 20.46 15.69 6.72
CA GLN A 170 21.20 16.95 6.92
C GLN A 170 20.55 17.86 7.98
N VAL A 171 20.13 17.26 9.09
CA VAL A 171 19.46 17.92 10.21
C VAL A 171 20.10 17.55 11.53
N ASP A 172 19.77 18.28 12.59
CA ASP A 172 20.24 17.97 13.94
C ASP A 172 19.50 16.77 14.57
N ASN A 173 20.05 16.26 15.68
CA ASN A 173 19.46 15.16 16.43
C ASN A 173 18.08 15.50 17.00
N LYS A 174 17.80 16.77 17.32
CA LYS A 174 16.51 17.16 17.90
C LYS A 174 15.37 16.93 16.90
N ILE A 175 15.59 17.23 15.62
CA ILE A 175 14.62 16.96 14.56
C ILE A 175 14.42 15.45 14.37
N VAL A 176 15.52 14.68 14.31
CA VAL A 176 15.44 13.21 14.18
C VAL A 176 14.68 12.60 15.35
N ASP A 177 15.01 12.98 16.58
CA ASP A 177 14.36 12.50 17.78
C ASP A 177 12.87 12.83 17.79
N ASN A 178 12.50 14.03 17.33
CA ASN A 178 11.10 14.43 17.22
C ASN A 178 10.34 13.56 16.21
N LEU A 179 10.94 13.26 15.06
CA LEU A 179 10.35 12.38 14.03
C LEU A 179 10.25 10.93 14.50
N GLN A 180 11.28 10.41 15.18
CA GLN A 180 11.28 9.06 15.74
C GLN A 180 10.42 8.88 17.00
N LYS A 181 9.89 9.97 17.56
CA LYS A 181 8.88 9.98 18.63
C LYS A 181 7.45 10.03 18.09
N GLN A 182 7.25 10.42 16.84
CA GLN A 182 5.91 10.42 16.24
C GLN A 182 5.36 9.00 16.15
N PHE A 183 4.04 8.90 16.25
CA PHE A 183 3.34 7.66 15.93
C PHE A 183 3.03 7.64 14.43
N TRP A 184 3.78 6.84 13.69
CA TRP A 184 3.58 6.65 12.25
C TRP A 184 2.54 5.56 12.03
N LEU A 185 1.29 5.96 11.74
CA LEU A 185 0.18 5.04 11.54
C LEU A 185 0.36 4.21 10.26
N ASP A 186 0.01 2.92 10.33
CA ASP A 186 -0.17 2.08 9.15
C ASP A 186 -1.65 2.12 8.75
N ASN A 187 -1.93 2.56 7.52
CA ASN A 187 -3.29 2.57 6.97
C ASN A 187 -3.61 1.29 6.17
N ASN A 188 -2.68 0.34 6.07
CA ASN A 188 -2.91 -1.00 5.49
C ASN A 188 -3.64 -1.94 6.45
#